data_AF-A0A5D4NJ75-F1
#
_entry.id   AF-A0A5D4NJ75-F1
#
_cell.length_a   1.000
_cell.length_b   1.000
_cell.length_c   1.000
_cell.angle_alpha   90.00
_cell.angle_beta   90.00
_cell.angle_gamma   90.00
#
_symmetry.space_group_name_H-M   'P 1'
#
loop_
_entity.id
_entity.type
_entity.pdbx_description
1 polymer ?
#
loop_
_entity_poly.entity_id
_entity_poly.type
_entity_poly.pdbx_seq_one_letter_code
_entity_poly.pdbx_strand_id
1 'polypeptide(L)'
;MTEVIQAKPLVIAVDGVKTPDYVLIEELYGDEFRSEIQENVDYCNRENKDWKVEILADLGTSITQAIVFATSSYCYLYDVSLRRKKINDRQFIGRVDSMLVLKVMNSIKN
;
A
#
# COMPACT_ATOMS: atom_id res chain seq x y z
N MET A 1 -8.32 -22.10 18.14
CA MET A 1 -8.67 -21.90 16.72
C MET A 1 -8.17 -20.53 16.33
N THR A 2 -7.03 -20.47 15.64
CA THR A 2 -6.49 -19.21 15.13
C THR A 2 -7.18 -18.96 13.80
N GLU A 3 -8.10 -17.99 13.76
CA GLU A 3 -8.68 -17.55 12.49
C GLU A 3 -7.53 -17.09 11.60
N VAL A 4 -7.32 -17.83 10.52
CA VAL A 4 -6.50 -17.36 9.40
C VAL A 4 -7.30 -16.22 8.81
N ILE A 5 -6.94 -14.99 9.18
CA ILE A 5 -7.40 -13.80 8.48
C ILE A 5 -6.84 -13.97 7.07
N GLN A 6 -7.65 -14.53 6.16
CA GLN A 6 -7.34 -14.49 4.73
C GLN A 6 -7.25 -13.01 4.39
N ALA A 7 -6.02 -12.52 4.23
CA ALA A 7 -5.76 -11.16 3.81
C ALA A 7 -6.42 -11.00 2.43
N LYS A 8 -7.62 -10.41 2.42
CA LYS A 8 -8.25 -9.96 1.18
C LYS A 8 -7.25 -9.04 0.49
N PRO A 9 -7.06 -9.16 -0.84
CA PRO A 9 -6.24 -8.21 -1.56
C PRO A 9 -6.87 -6.82 -1.40
N LEU A 10 -6.25 -5.97 -0.60
CA LEU A 10 -6.61 -4.58 -0.49
C LEU A 10 -5.98 -3.87 -1.69
N VAL A 11 -6.75 -3.73 -2.75
CA VAL A 11 -6.44 -2.82 -3.84
C VAL A 11 -7.14 -1.52 -3.49
N ILE A 12 -6.37 -0.47 -3.20
CA ILE A 12 -6.92 0.87 -2.97
C ILE A 12 -6.59 1.71 -4.19
N ALA A 13 -7.62 1.84 -5.03
CA ALA A 13 -7.74 2.59 -6.28
C ALA A 13 -6.88 2.14 -7.48
N VAL A 14 -7.57 1.77 -8.58
CA VAL A 14 -7.29 2.11 -9.99
C VAL A 14 -8.64 2.14 -10.73
N ASP A 15 -8.80 3.09 -11.66
CA ASP A 15 -9.97 3.39 -12.51
C ASP A 15 -11.15 4.12 -11.80
N GLY A 16 -11.08 5.46 -11.79
CA GLY A 16 -12.24 6.35 -11.60
C GLY A 16 -12.54 6.85 -10.18
N VAL A 17 -11.94 6.25 -9.14
CA VAL A 17 -12.10 6.68 -7.73
C VAL A 17 -10.76 7.19 -7.20
N LYS A 18 -10.66 8.49 -6.92
CA LYS A 18 -9.42 9.17 -6.46
C LYS A 18 -9.27 9.26 -4.94
N THR A 19 -10.13 8.60 -4.18
CA THR A 19 -10.15 8.72 -2.71
C THR A 19 -10.08 7.33 -2.06
N PRO A 20 -9.02 7.04 -1.29
CA PRO A 20 -8.96 5.89 -0.40
C PRO A 20 -10.08 5.86 0.64
N ASP A 21 -10.44 4.66 1.10
CA ASP A 21 -11.23 4.52 2.34
C ASP A 21 -10.31 4.70 3.55
N TYR A 22 -10.16 5.94 4.00
CA TYR A 22 -9.28 6.28 5.11
C TYR A 22 -9.72 5.68 6.45
N VAL A 23 -11.01 5.44 6.65
CA VAL A 23 -11.51 4.80 7.88
C VAL A 23 -11.04 3.34 7.91
N LEU A 24 -11.22 2.62 6.82
CA LEU A 24 -10.74 1.24 6.71
C LEU A 24 -9.22 1.15 6.83
N ILE A 25 -8.48 2.10 6.24
CA ILE A 25 -7.01 2.12 6.34
C ILE A 25 -6.56 2.33 7.78
N GLU A 26 -7.16 3.28 8.49
CA GLU A 26 -6.84 3.54 9.90
C GLU A 26 -7.19 2.34 10.79
N GLU A 27 -8.35 1.71 10.54
CA GLU A 27 -8.78 0.51 11.25
C GLU A 27 -7.83 -0.68 11.05
N LEU A 28 -7.32 -0.89 9.83
CA LEU A 28 -6.48 -2.04 9.51
C LEU A 28 -4.99 -1.81 9.79
N TYR A 29 -4.48 -0.61 9.52
CA TYR A 29 -3.04 -0.32 9.44
C TYR A 29 -2.58 0.77 10.40
N GLY A 30 -3.50 1.53 10.98
CA GLY A 30 -3.21 2.60 11.93
C GLY A 30 -3.17 3.99 11.34
N ASP A 31 -3.26 4.98 12.23
CA ASP A 31 -3.29 6.41 11.91
C ASP A 31 -2.00 6.89 11.22
N GLU A 32 -0.85 6.32 11.60
CA GLU A 32 0.44 6.62 10.97
C GLU A 32 0.42 6.29 9.47
N PHE A 33 0.02 5.07 9.12
CA PHE A 33 -0.07 4.65 7.73
C PHE A 33 -1.19 5.40 6.98
N ARG A 34 -2.32 5.66 7.64
CA ARG A 34 -3.40 6.46 7.06
C ARG A 34 -2.93 7.85 6.67
N SER A 35 -2.20 8.52 7.56
CA SER A 35 -1.67 9.87 7.34
C SER A 35 -0.69 9.90 6.17
N GLU A 36 0.22 8.92 6.10
CA GLU A 36 1.16 8.77 4.98
C GLU A 36 0.45 8.59 3.63
N ILE A 37 -0.58 7.73 3.58
CA ILE A 37 -1.35 7.54 2.35
C ILE A 37 -2.09 8.84 1.98
N GLN A 38 -2.67 9.53 2.96
CA GLN A 38 -3.37 10.78 2.72
C GLN A 38 -2.45 11.86 2.12
N GLU A 39 -1.25 12.06 2.70
CA GLU A 39 -0.28 13.03 2.19
C GLU A 39 0.14 12.74 0.74
N ASN A 40 0.39 11.46 0.42
CA ASN A 40 0.78 11.04 -0.92
C ASN A 40 -0.36 11.19 -1.95
N VAL A 41 -1.59 10.86 -1.56
CA VAL A 41 -2.78 11.05 -2.40
C VAL A 41 -3.05 12.53 -2.63
N ASP A 42 -2.95 13.37 -1.60
CA ASP A 42 -3.15 14.82 -1.71
C ASP A 42 -2.11 15.46 -2.63
N TYR A 43 -0.84 15.03 -2.54
CA TYR A 43 0.20 15.42 -3.49
C TYR A 43 -0.14 14.98 -4.92
N CYS A 44 -0.50 13.71 -5.14
CA CYS A 44 -0.80 13.22 -6.49
C CYS A 44 -2.04 13.91 -7.09
N ASN A 45 -3.07 14.16 -6.29
CA ASN A 45 -4.26 14.88 -6.71
C ASN A 45 -3.95 16.33 -7.11
N ARG A 46 -3.11 17.02 -6.33
CA ARG A 46 -2.66 18.39 -6.66
C ARG A 46 -1.86 18.44 -7.95
N GLU A 47 -0.99 17.45 -8.18
CA GLU A 47 -0.15 17.37 -9.37
C GLU A 47 -0.83 16.68 -10.56
N ASN A 48 -2.11 16.28 -10.43
CA ASN A 48 -2.85 15.49 -11.40
C ASN A 48 -2.10 14.24 -11.88
N LYS A 49 -1.49 13.51 -10.94
CA LYS A 49 -0.79 12.25 -11.17
C LYS A 49 -1.67 11.06 -10.80
N ASP A 50 -1.62 10.03 -11.63
CA ASP A 50 -2.22 8.74 -11.31
C ASP A 50 -1.35 7.97 -10.31
N TRP A 51 -2.04 7.28 -9.42
CA TRP A 51 -1.43 6.53 -8.33
C TRP A 51 -2.23 5.25 -8.05
N LYS A 52 -1.59 4.30 -7.37
CA LYS A 52 -2.17 3.03 -6.97
C LYS A 52 -1.59 2.58 -5.64
N VAL A 53 -2.42 2.03 -4.76
CA VAL A 53 -1.96 1.34 -3.56
C VAL A 53 -2.31 -0.14 -3.65
N GLU A 54 -1.31 -1.01 -3.43
CA GLU A 54 -1.47 -2.45 -3.57
C GLU A 54 -0.65 -3.20 -2.50
N ILE A 55 -1.21 -4.30 -1.98
CA ILE A 55 -0.48 -5.22 -1.11
C ILE A 55 0.36 -6.15 -1.99
N LEU A 56 1.68 -6.19 -1.78
CA LEU A 56 2.61 -6.96 -2.61
C LEU A 56 2.72 -8.43 -2.22
N ALA A 57 2.69 -8.72 -0.91
CA ALA A 57 2.76 -10.07 -0.39
C ALA A 57 2.13 -10.13 0.99
N ASP A 58 1.33 -11.18 1.22
CA ASP A 58 1.09 -11.69 2.56
C ASP A 58 2.39 -12.42 2.95
N LEU A 59 3.33 -11.69 3.55
CA LEU A 59 4.53 -12.28 4.12
C LEU A 59 4.02 -13.28 5.15
N GLY A 60 4.02 -14.59 4.86
CA GLY A 60 3.27 -15.65 5.55
C GLY A 60 3.39 -15.77 7.08
N THR A 61 4.08 -14.85 7.74
CA THR A 61 3.89 -14.44 9.12
C THR A 61 2.79 -13.36 9.21
N SER A 62 1.62 -13.73 9.74
CA SER A 62 0.40 -12.91 9.95
C SER A 62 0.54 -11.60 10.76
N ILE A 63 1.75 -11.06 10.90
CA ILE A 63 2.12 -9.95 11.77
C ILE A 63 2.40 -8.68 10.98
N THR A 64 2.90 -8.78 9.75
CA THR A 64 3.24 -7.63 8.92
C THR A 64 2.78 -7.79 7.48
N GLN A 65 2.58 -6.66 6.80
CA GLN A 65 2.09 -6.61 5.43
C GLN A 65 2.90 -5.61 4.61
N ALA A 66 3.41 -6.08 3.46
CA ALA A 66 4.13 -5.25 2.51
C ALA A 66 3.15 -4.55 1.58
N ILE A 67 3.10 -3.22 1.64
CA ILE A 67 2.18 -2.38 0.87
C ILE A 67 2.98 -1.39 0.03
N VAL A 68 2.62 -1.25 -1.25
CA VAL A 68 3.22 -0.26 -2.15
C VAL A 68 2.24 0.87 -2.43
N PHE A 69 2.71 2.11 -2.38
CA PHE A 69 2.10 3.25 -3.05
C PHE A 69 2.91 3.51 -4.32
N ALA A 70 2.31 3.43 -5.50
CA ALA A 70 3.00 3.54 -6.78
C ALA A 70 2.39 4.65 -7.63
N THR A 71 3.24 5.31 -8.42
CA THR A 71 2.87 6.14 -9.57
C THR A 71 3.60 5.60 -10.80
N SER A 72 3.40 6.22 -11.98
CA SER A 72 4.18 5.90 -13.17
C SER A 72 5.67 6.26 -13.06
N SER A 73 6.07 7.09 -12.08
CA SER A 73 7.43 7.65 -12.00
C SER A 73 8.19 7.36 -10.70
N TYR A 74 7.49 7.01 -9.63
CA TYR A 74 8.07 6.66 -8.34
C TYR A 74 7.16 5.74 -7.54
N CYS A 75 7.69 5.14 -6.47
CA CYS A 75 6.91 4.36 -5.52
C CYS A 75 7.46 4.51 -4.09
N TYR A 76 6.60 4.21 -3.12
CA TYR A 76 6.95 4.01 -1.72
C TYR A 76 6.55 2.60 -1.31
N LEU A 77 7.42 1.92 -0.57
CA LEU A 77 7.17 0.60 -0.02
C LEU A 77 7.12 0.68 1.51
N TYR A 78 6.09 0.08 2.08
CA TYR A 78 5.79 0.08 3.50
C TYR A 78 5.76 -1.35 4.02
N ASP A 79 6.50 -1.65 5.08
CA ASP A 79 6.22 -2.80 5.94
C ASP A 79 5.37 -2.34 7.12
N VAL A 80 4.12 -2.77 7.17
CA VAL A 80 3.16 -2.34 8.19
C VAL A 80 2.87 -3.49 9.14
N SER A 81 3.09 -3.29 10.44
CA SER A 81 2.67 -4.26 11.45
C SER A 81 1.17 -4.17 11.68
N LEU A 82 0.43 -5.23 11.34
CA LEU A 82 -1.03 -5.32 11.55
C LEU A 82 -1.39 -5.33 13.04
N ARG A 83 -0.55 -5.96 13.87
CA ARG A 83 -0.75 -6.03 15.32
C ARG A 83 -0.50 -4.69 16.01
N ARG A 84 0.57 -3.98 15.61
CA ARG A 84 0.97 -2.72 16.25
C ARG A 84 0.32 -1.51 15.60
N LYS A 85 -0.23 -1.66 14.39
CA LYS A 85 -0.78 -0.58 13.56
C LYS A 85 0.22 0.56 13.36
N LYS A 86 1.44 0.18 12.94
CA LYS A 86 2.60 1.06 12.74
C LYS A 86 3.44 0.62 11.56
N ILE A 87 4.13 1.59 10.96
CA ILE A 87 5.15 1.33 9.95
C ILE A 87 6.40 0.84 10.67
N ASN A 88 6.88 -0.38 10.34
CA ASN A 88 8.06 -0.96 10.99
C ASN A 88 9.35 -0.44 10.37
N ASP A 89 9.42 -0.41 9.04
CA ASP A 89 10.58 0.05 8.28
C ASP A 89 10.13 0.59 6.93
N ARG A 90 10.85 1.61 6.47
CA ARG A 90 10.87 2.01 5.06
C ARG A 90 12.13 1.39 4.45
N GLN A 91 11.94 0.45 3.53
CA GLN A 91 12.93 -0.14 2.61
C GLN A 91 13.64 -1.42 3.04
N PHE A 92 13.40 -2.50 2.28
CA PHE A 92 14.44 -3.21 1.52
C PHE A 92 13.78 -4.00 0.38
N ILE A 93 14.25 -3.85 -0.86
CA ILE A 93 13.70 -4.54 -2.03
C ILE A 93 14.62 -5.70 -2.39
N GLY A 94 14.17 -6.95 -2.18
CA GLY A 94 14.74 -8.10 -2.85
C GLY A 94 14.37 -8.12 -4.33
N ARG A 95 15.08 -8.88 -5.18
CA ARG A 95 14.79 -8.98 -6.63
C ARG A 95 13.34 -9.40 -6.95
N VAL A 96 12.68 -10.13 -6.05
CA VAL A 96 11.28 -10.55 -6.21
C VAL A 96 10.34 -9.37 -5.95
N ASP A 97 10.61 -8.57 -4.93
CA ASP A 97 9.81 -7.41 -4.57
C ASP A 97 9.91 -6.31 -5.64
N SER A 98 11.08 -6.13 -6.27
CA SER A 98 11.24 -5.14 -7.36
C SER A 98 10.38 -5.48 -8.57
N MET A 99 10.23 -6.76 -8.91
CA MET A 99 9.39 -7.20 -10.02
C MET A 99 7.90 -6.98 -9.73
N LEU A 100 7.46 -7.20 -8.49
CA LEU A 100 6.09 -6.94 -8.07
C LEU A 100 5.80 -5.45 -8.10
N VAL A 101 6.68 -4.62 -7.53
CA VAL A 101 6.58 -3.15 -7.58
C VAL A 101 6.51 -2.65 -9.03
N LEU A 102 7.39 -3.13 -9.91
CA LEU A 102 7.37 -2.74 -11.34
C LEU A 102 6.07 -3.15 -12.02
N LYS A 103 5.50 -4.31 -11.68
CA LYS A 103 4.19 -4.74 -12.20
C LYS A 103 3.07 -3.80 -11.75
N VAL A 104 3.09 -3.34 -10.50
CA VAL A 104 2.15 -2.34 -9.98
C VAL A 104 2.30 -1.03 -10.74
N MET A 105 3.53 -0.50 -10.85
CA MET A 105 3.80 0.76 -11.57
C MET A 105 3.36 0.68 -13.04
N ASN A 106 3.69 -0.40 -13.74
CA ASN A 106 3.30 -0.60 -15.14
C ASN A 106 1.78 -0.81 -15.33
N SER A 107 1.03 -1.10 -14.26
CA SER A 107 -0.44 -1.22 -14.33
C SER A 107 -1.16 0.12 -14.27
N ILE A 108 -0.46 1.19 -13.87
CA ILE A 108 -0.97 2.56 -13.89
C ILE A 108 -0.87 3.03 -15.34
N LYS A 109 -2.00 3.03 -16.05
CA LYS A 109 -2.08 3.46 -17.45
C LYS A 109 -1.63 4.94 -17.55
N ASN A 110 -0.87 5.26 -18.60
CA ASN A 110 -0.72 6.65 -19.06
C ASN A 110 -2.04 7.20 -19.59
#